data_AF-A0A0Q9QU06-F1
#
_entry.id   AF-A0A0Q9QU06-F1
#
_cell.length_a   1.000
_cell.length_b   1.000
_cell.length_c   1.000
_cell.angle_alpha   90.00
_cell.angle_beta   90.00
_cell.angle_gamma   90.00
#
_symmetry.space_group_name_H-M   'P 1'
#
loop_
_entity.id
_entity.type
_entity.pdbx_description
1 polymer ?
#
loop_
_entity_poly.entity_id
_entity_poly.type
_entity_poly.pdbx_seq_one_letter_code
_entity_poly.pdbx_strand_id
1 'polypeptide(L)'
;MKKISFAVLILLFLICGCSGNNDSREKSKQMNYDFKEPVTFPFEVNAIHTEIAIDNPDVLQQFIFHYKNIQTTQELKYILSKVIDQPEKVSEVNKQTVHLENGKQAFYEVGESSQSIWWESENGFLARFVYYINGNKNQLGDLKIDVSELIKLANQVQ
;
A
#
# COMPACT_ATOMS: atom_id res chain seq x y z
N MET A 1 -14.77 -37.35 63.16
CA MET A 1 -14.38 -37.15 61.75
C MET A 1 -15.29 -36.10 61.14
N LYS A 2 -14.80 -34.87 60.93
CA LYS A 2 -15.60 -33.75 60.43
C LYS A 2 -15.82 -33.92 58.92
N LYS A 3 -17.09 -33.92 58.49
CA LYS A 3 -17.48 -33.95 57.07
C LYS A 3 -17.11 -32.60 56.46
N ILE A 4 -16.07 -32.58 55.63
CA ILE A 4 -15.70 -31.42 54.83
C ILE A 4 -16.82 -31.23 53.80
N SER A 5 -17.49 -30.10 53.87
CA SER A 5 -18.57 -29.73 52.95
C SER A 5 -18.00 -29.57 51.54
N PHE A 6 -18.52 -30.35 50.59
CA PHE A 6 -18.16 -30.33 49.17
C PHE A 6 -18.36 -28.95 48.51
N ALA A 7 -19.05 -28.02 49.18
CA ALA A 7 -19.28 -26.66 48.71
C ALA A 7 -17.99 -25.80 48.63
N VAL A 8 -16.93 -26.15 49.37
CA VAL A 8 -15.69 -25.36 49.40
C VAL A 8 -14.80 -25.65 48.18
N LEU A 9 -14.96 -26.78 47.50
CA LEU A 9 -14.10 -27.15 46.37
C LEU A 9 -14.46 -26.44 45.06
N ILE A 10 -15.69 -25.94 44.94
CA ILE A 10 -16.18 -25.30 43.70
C ILE A 10 -15.76 -23.82 43.61
N LEU A 11 -15.43 -23.18 44.74
CA LEU A 11 -15.04 -21.77 44.74
C LEU A 11 -13.60 -21.50 44.22
N LEU A 12 -12.75 -22.53 44.14
CA LEU A 12 -11.36 -22.39 43.68
C LEU A 12 -11.19 -22.42 42.15
N PHE A 13 -12.22 -22.78 41.39
CA PHE A 13 -12.15 -22.84 39.92
C PHE A 13 -12.54 -21.52 39.22
N LEU A 14 -13.00 -20.50 39.95
CA LEU A 14 -13.42 -19.22 39.36
C LEU A 14 -12.33 -18.14 39.38
N ILE A 15 -11.13 -18.44 39.89
CA ILE A 15 -10.01 -17.49 39.95
C ILE A 15 -8.85 -17.84 39.01
N CYS A 16 -9.07 -18.75 38.04
CA CYS A 16 -8.29 -18.72 36.81
C CYS A 16 -8.69 -17.45 36.07
N GLY A 17 -8.11 -16.34 36.51
CA GLY A 17 -8.09 -15.08 35.79
C GLY A 17 -7.74 -15.41 34.36
N CYS A 18 -8.65 -15.06 33.46
CA CYS A 18 -8.30 -14.79 32.09
C CYS A 18 -7.14 -13.81 32.17
N SER A 19 -5.92 -14.33 32.01
CA SER A 19 -4.79 -13.51 31.60
C SER A 19 -5.20 -12.99 30.25
N GLY A 20 -5.91 -11.85 30.26
CA GLY A 20 -6.01 -10.97 29.14
C GLY A 20 -4.60 -10.52 28.85
N ASN A 21 -3.87 -11.39 28.14
CA ASN A 21 -2.81 -10.98 27.28
C ASN A 21 -3.49 -9.95 26.39
N ASN A 22 -3.33 -8.69 26.73
CA ASN A 22 -3.59 -7.61 25.80
C ASN A 22 -2.52 -7.82 24.70
N ASP A 23 -2.78 -8.76 23.80
CA ASP A 23 -2.10 -8.89 22.52
C ASP A 23 -2.56 -7.71 21.65
N SER A 24 -2.20 -6.51 22.10
CA SER A 24 -2.22 -5.31 21.27
C SER A 24 -1.17 -5.41 20.15
N ARG A 25 -0.35 -6.47 20.13
CA ARG A 25 0.58 -6.81 19.04
C ARG A 25 -0.06 -7.56 17.88
N GLU A 26 -1.18 -8.27 18.07
CA GLU A 26 -1.86 -8.94 16.95
C GLU A 26 -2.73 -7.97 16.14
N LYS A 27 -3.31 -6.95 16.78
CA LYS A 27 -4.16 -5.95 16.09
C LYS A 27 -3.41 -5.11 15.05
N SER A 28 -2.08 -4.96 15.15
CA SER A 28 -1.31 -4.20 14.15
C SER A 28 -1.10 -4.94 12.83
N LYS A 29 -1.43 -6.24 12.76
CA LYS A 29 -1.27 -7.05 11.54
C LYS A 29 -2.54 -7.11 10.68
N GLN A 30 -3.70 -6.74 11.23
CA GLN A 30 -4.97 -6.79 10.50
C GLN A 30 -5.19 -5.46 9.75
N MET A 31 -4.96 -5.49 8.45
CA MET A 31 -5.03 -4.33 7.56
C MET A 31 -6.43 -4.17 6.96
N ASN A 32 -7.34 -3.59 7.73
CA ASN A 32 -8.60 -3.08 7.19
C ASN A 32 -8.40 -1.61 6.84
N TYR A 33 -7.90 -1.32 5.64
CA TYR A 33 -7.76 0.04 5.14
C TYR A 33 -8.63 0.22 3.89
N ASP A 34 -9.43 1.29 3.90
CA ASP A 34 -10.17 1.74 2.73
C ASP A 34 -9.28 2.70 1.93
N PHE A 35 -8.76 2.23 0.80
CA PHE A 35 -7.90 3.03 -0.07
C PHE A 35 -8.73 3.76 -1.12
N LYS A 36 -8.38 5.02 -1.39
CA LYS A 36 -8.92 5.75 -2.53
C LYS A 36 -8.23 5.27 -3.81
N GLU A 37 -9.01 5.00 -4.84
CA GLU A 37 -8.54 4.67 -6.17
C GLU A 37 -8.76 5.86 -7.13
N PRO A 38 -7.87 6.07 -8.12
CA PRO A 38 -8.08 7.11 -9.14
C PRO A 38 -9.29 6.75 -10.02
N VAL A 39 -10.02 7.76 -10.46
CA VAL A 39 -11.20 7.61 -11.33
C VAL A 39 -11.01 8.22 -12.71
N THR A 40 -10.00 9.08 -12.87
CA THR A 40 -9.61 9.71 -14.13
C THR A 40 -8.19 9.30 -14.48
N PHE A 41 -8.01 8.83 -15.72
CA PHE A 41 -6.75 8.26 -16.21
C PHE A 41 -6.25 9.00 -17.47
N PRO A 42 -4.93 9.07 -17.69
CA PRO A 42 -4.33 9.70 -18.87
C PRO A 42 -4.44 8.84 -20.15
N PHE A 43 -5.09 7.69 -20.08
CA PHE A 43 -5.41 6.81 -21.20
C PHE A 43 -6.69 6.03 -20.90
N GLU A 44 -7.31 5.43 -21.91
CA GLU A 44 -8.51 4.60 -21.74
C GLU A 44 -8.17 3.33 -20.94
N VAL A 45 -8.86 3.09 -19.83
CA VAL A 45 -8.71 1.87 -19.02
C VAL A 45 -9.86 0.91 -19.32
N ASN A 46 -9.53 -0.32 -19.71
CA ASN A 46 -10.52 -1.37 -20.00
C ASN A 46 -10.25 -2.72 -19.30
N ALA A 47 -9.22 -2.78 -18.47
CA ALA A 47 -9.04 -3.87 -17.52
C ALA A 47 -8.49 -3.34 -16.19
N ILE A 48 -9.14 -3.75 -15.09
CA ILE A 48 -8.77 -3.40 -13.73
C ILE A 48 -8.65 -4.68 -12.91
N HIS A 49 -7.59 -4.78 -12.12
CA HIS A 49 -7.38 -5.89 -11.18
C HIS A 49 -6.53 -5.42 -10.00
N THR A 50 -6.75 -6.00 -8.83
CA THR A 50 -5.98 -5.72 -7.61
C THR A 50 -5.30 -6.98 -7.13
N GLU A 51 -3.99 -6.91 -6.90
CA GLU A 51 -3.19 -7.95 -6.24
C GLU A 51 -2.74 -7.47 -4.86
N ILE A 52 -2.78 -8.37 -3.88
CA ILE A 52 -2.15 -8.16 -2.58
C ILE A 52 -0.84 -8.92 -2.61
N ALA A 53 0.26 -8.19 -2.74
CA ALA A 53 1.60 -8.75 -2.72
C ALA A 53 2.12 -8.70 -1.28
N ILE A 54 2.13 -9.86 -0.64
CA ILE A 54 2.74 -10.06 0.69
C ILE A 54 4.01 -10.85 0.47
N ASP A 55 5.15 -10.17 0.40
CA ASP A 55 6.45 -10.85 0.33
C ASP A 55 6.79 -11.48 1.68
N ASN A 56 6.63 -10.70 2.76
CA ASN A 56 6.63 -11.17 4.13
C ASN A 56 5.66 -10.30 4.97
N PRO A 57 4.61 -10.88 5.58
CA PRO A 57 3.59 -10.13 6.30
C PRO A 57 4.11 -9.39 7.53
N ASP A 58 5.33 -9.68 7.99
CA ASP A 58 5.99 -9.00 9.09
C ASP A 58 6.99 -7.94 8.63
N VAL A 59 7.28 -7.84 7.32
CA VAL A 59 8.28 -6.92 6.76
C VAL A 59 7.65 -5.95 5.79
N LEU A 60 7.06 -6.41 4.68
CA LEU A 60 6.53 -5.54 3.63
C LEU A 60 5.18 -6.07 3.15
N GLN A 61 4.19 -5.19 3.21
CA GLN A 61 2.84 -5.44 2.73
C GLN A 61 2.53 -4.46 1.60
N GLN A 62 2.12 -4.98 0.43
CA GLN A 62 1.81 -4.17 -0.75
C GLN A 62 0.40 -4.45 -1.28
N PHE A 63 -0.34 -3.37 -1.54
CA PHE A 63 -1.56 -3.41 -2.33
C PHE A 63 -1.25 -2.81 -3.70
N ILE A 64 -1.49 -3.57 -4.76
CA ILE A 64 -1.16 -3.17 -6.12
C ILE A 64 -2.44 -3.20 -6.94
N PHE A 65 -2.85 -2.03 -7.42
CA PHE A 65 -3.99 -1.86 -8.31
C PHE A 65 -3.47 -1.65 -9.72
N HIS A 66 -3.98 -2.43 -10.66
CA HIS A 66 -3.58 -2.40 -12.06
C HIS A 66 -4.68 -1.77 -12.88
N TYR A 67 -4.32 -0.78 -13.69
CA TYR A 67 -5.19 -0.12 -14.65
C TYR A 67 -4.57 -0.27 -16.03
N LYS A 68 -5.24 -1.02 -16.91
CA LYS A 68 -4.70 -1.42 -18.21
C LYS A 68 -5.58 -1.00 -19.36
N ASN A 69 -4.93 -0.67 -20.47
CA ASN A 69 -5.52 -0.76 -21.79
C ASN A 69 -4.92 -1.97 -22.50
N ILE A 70 -5.74 -3.00 -22.76
CA ILE A 70 -5.25 -4.24 -23.37
C ILE A 70 -4.79 -4.01 -24.82
N GLN A 71 -5.43 -3.09 -25.55
CA GLN A 71 -5.19 -2.85 -26.97
C GLN A 71 -3.92 -2.01 -27.18
N THR A 72 -3.72 -0.95 -26.39
CA THR A 72 -2.52 -0.09 -26.45
C THR A 72 -1.38 -0.59 -25.58
N THR A 73 -1.62 -1.66 -24.80
CA THR A 73 -0.68 -2.31 -23.86
C THR A 73 -0.15 -1.39 -22.77
N GLN A 74 -0.79 -0.24 -22.55
CA GLN A 74 -0.52 0.69 -21.47
C GLN A 74 -0.95 0.08 -20.14
N GLU A 75 -0.10 0.19 -19.13
CA GLU A 75 -0.42 -0.22 -17.77
C GLU A 75 0.09 0.83 -16.78
N LEU A 76 -0.81 1.21 -15.87
CA LEU A 76 -0.53 2.03 -14.71
C LEU A 76 -0.77 1.15 -13.47
N LYS A 77 0.23 1.07 -12.60
CA LYS A 77 0.12 0.46 -11.27
C LYS A 77 0.03 1.53 -10.21
N TYR A 78 -0.98 1.47 -9.36
CA TYR A 78 -0.98 2.16 -8.07
C TYR A 78 -0.52 1.18 -7.00
N ILE A 79 0.57 1.49 -6.30
CA ILE A 79 1.17 0.60 -5.31
C ILE A 79 1.21 1.32 -3.97
N LEU A 80 0.65 0.68 -2.96
CA LEU A 80 0.67 1.11 -1.57
C LEU A 80 1.51 0.14 -0.75
N SER A 81 2.71 0.55 -0.39
CA SER A 81 3.64 -0.20 0.45
C SER A 81 3.51 0.24 1.91
N LYS A 82 3.48 -0.70 2.84
CA LYS A 82 3.72 -0.46 4.26
C LYS A 82 4.77 -1.42 4.78
N VAL A 83 5.83 -0.85 5.34
CA VAL A 83 6.84 -1.63 6.07
C VAL A 83 6.50 -1.54 7.55
N ILE A 84 6.40 -2.68 8.23
CA ILE A 84 5.87 -2.75 9.59
C ILE A 84 6.89 -2.27 10.63
N ASP A 85 8.18 -2.56 10.44
CA ASP A 85 9.22 -2.24 11.42
C ASP A 85 9.97 -0.93 11.15
N GLN A 86 10.18 -0.56 9.88
CA GLN A 86 10.87 0.69 9.49
C GLN A 86 10.27 1.26 8.20
N PRO A 87 9.82 2.52 8.14
CA PRO A 87 9.17 3.05 6.94
C PRO A 87 10.08 2.94 5.70
N GLU A 88 9.52 2.43 4.59
CA GLU A 88 10.18 2.46 3.28
C GLU A 88 10.44 3.92 2.91
N LYS A 89 11.70 4.30 2.73
CA LYS A 89 12.07 5.65 2.29
C LYS A 89 12.27 5.67 0.78
N VAL A 90 11.75 6.70 0.13
CA VAL A 90 12.06 6.95 -1.28
C VAL A 90 13.54 7.26 -1.40
N SER A 91 14.26 6.55 -2.27
CA SER A 91 15.61 6.93 -2.66
C SER A 91 15.54 8.22 -3.46
N GLU A 92 16.00 9.34 -2.90
CA GLU A 92 15.94 10.66 -3.54
C GLU A 92 16.92 10.82 -4.71
N VAL A 93 17.89 9.90 -4.84
CA VAL A 93 18.95 9.96 -5.84
C VAL A 93 18.36 9.88 -7.25
N ASN A 94 18.75 10.84 -8.10
CA ASN A 94 18.33 10.97 -9.51
C ASN A 94 16.81 11.16 -9.72
N LYS A 95 16.07 11.61 -8.70
CA LYS A 95 14.64 11.92 -8.82
C LYS A 95 14.39 13.41 -8.86
N GLN A 96 13.44 13.80 -9.72
CA GLN A 96 12.92 15.16 -9.73
C GLN A 96 11.93 15.32 -8.57
N THR A 97 12.11 16.35 -7.75
CA THR A 97 11.11 16.72 -6.74
C THR A 97 9.94 17.46 -7.40
N VAL A 98 8.72 17.04 -7.08
CA VAL A 98 7.47 17.72 -7.46
C VAL A 98 6.60 17.90 -6.22
N HIS A 99 5.62 18.81 -6.28
CA HIS A 99 4.71 19.08 -5.17
C HIS A 99 3.29 18.64 -5.53
N LEU A 100 2.64 18.00 -4.58
CA LEU A 100 1.23 17.60 -4.67
C LEU A 100 0.33 18.75 -4.18
N GLU A 101 -0.96 18.71 -4.50
CA GLU A 101 -1.91 19.79 -4.19
C GLU A 101 -2.07 20.04 -2.69
N ASN A 102 -1.90 18.99 -1.86
CA ASN A 102 -1.92 19.13 -0.40
C ASN A 102 -0.61 19.64 0.20
N GLY A 103 0.35 20.05 -0.63
CA GLY A 103 1.67 20.54 -0.20
C GLY A 103 2.69 19.47 0.13
N LYS A 104 2.34 18.17 0.06
CA LYS A 104 3.31 17.08 0.24
C LYS A 104 4.30 17.04 -0.91
N GLN A 105 5.53 16.68 -0.58
CA GLN A 105 6.58 16.41 -1.55
C GLN A 105 6.37 15.03 -2.19
N ALA A 106 6.56 14.97 -3.50
CA ALA A 106 6.63 13.73 -4.25
C ALA A 106 7.91 13.70 -5.09
N PHE A 107 8.32 12.49 -5.46
CA PHE A 107 9.53 12.25 -6.23
C PHE A 107 9.13 11.63 -7.56
N TYR A 108 9.65 12.13 -8.66
CA TYR A 108 9.38 11.68 -10.01
C TYR A 108 10.66 11.14 -10.66
N GLU A 109 10.53 10.05 -11.40
CA GLU A 109 11.63 9.44 -12.15
C GLU A 109 11.14 8.91 -13.49
N VAL A 110 12.04 8.95 -14.48
CA VAL A 110 11.86 8.35 -15.79
C VAL A 110 12.99 7.36 -15.99
N GLY A 111 12.66 6.07 -15.99
CA GLY A 111 13.55 5.02 -16.46
C GLY A 111 13.47 4.85 -17.97
N GLU A 112 14.23 3.89 -18.51
CA GLU A 112 14.21 3.59 -19.94
C GLU A 112 12.84 3.09 -20.41
N SER A 113 12.20 2.23 -19.61
CA SER A 113 10.97 1.50 -19.96
C SER A 113 9.77 1.82 -19.06
N SER A 114 9.95 2.68 -18.05
CA SER A 114 8.90 3.05 -17.11
C SER A 114 9.03 4.49 -16.59
N GLN A 115 7.94 5.02 -16.08
CA GLN A 115 7.88 6.29 -15.33
C GLN A 115 7.21 6.05 -13.99
N SER A 116 7.62 6.79 -12.97
CA SER A 116 7.01 6.66 -11.66
C SER A 116 7.04 7.92 -10.84
N ILE A 117 6.03 8.05 -9.98
CA ILE A 117 5.93 9.09 -8.97
C ILE A 117 5.71 8.42 -7.60
N TRP A 118 6.45 8.84 -6.57
CA TRP A 118 6.38 8.32 -5.20
C TRP A 118 6.07 9.44 -4.22
N TRP A 119 5.27 9.16 -3.19
CA TRP A 119 4.99 10.08 -2.11
C TRP A 119 4.60 9.34 -0.83
N GLU A 120 4.76 10.01 0.31
CA GLU A 120 4.22 9.51 1.57
C GLU A 120 2.71 9.76 1.64
N SER A 121 1.94 8.67 1.61
CA SER A 121 0.49 8.70 1.75
C SER A 121 0.08 8.69 3.22
N GLU A 122 -1.22 8.69 3.49
CA GLU A 122 -1.74 8.60 4.84
C GLU A 122 -1.34 7.29 5.53
N ASN A 123 -1.40 7.27 6.86
CA ASN A 123 -1.21 6.06 7.68
C ASN A 123 0.16 5.37 7.54
N GLY A 124 1.19 6.12 7.10
CA GLY A 124 2.56 5.64 6.95
C GLY A 124 2.78 4.74 5.74
N PHE A 125 1.88 4.77 4.75
CA PHE A 125 2.08 4.08 3.48
C PHE A 125 2.98 4.89 2.56
N LEU A 126 3.92 4.20 1.91
CA LEU A 126 4.60 4.74 0.74
C LEU A 126 3.74 4.42 -0.49
N ALA A 127 3.22 5.47 -1.12
CA ALA A 127 2.42 5.35 -2.32
C ALA A 127 3.27 5.61 -3.56
N ARG A 128 2.97 4.90 -4.64
CA ARG A 128 3.57 5.16 -5.94
C ARG A 128 2.66 4.82 -7.10
N PHE A 129 2.76 5.62 -8.16
CA PHE A 129 2.30 5.23 -9.48
C PHE A 129 3.50 4.76 -10.32
N VAL A 130 3.33 3.66 -11.03
CA VAL A 130 4.31 3.15 -12.01
C VAL A 130 3.60 2.95 -13.34
N TYR A 131 4.05 3.66 -14.36
CA TYR A 131 3.56 3.57 -15.72
C TYR A 131 4.56 2.86 -16.64
N TYR A 132 4.07 1.97 -17.48
CA TYR A 132 4.85 1.35 -18.55
C TYR A 132 3.94 0.87 -19.69
N ILE A 133 4.55 0.42 -20.78
CA ILE A 133 3.87 -0.22 -21.92
C ILE A 133 4.42 -1.62 -22.15
N ASN A 134 3.67 -2.48 -22.84
CA ASN A 134 4.13 -3.81 -23.28
C ASN A 134 4.77 -4.65 -22.16
N GLY A 135 4.25 -4.57 -20.94
CA GLY A 135 4.82 -5.29 -19.79
C GLY A 135 6.25 -4.88 -19.44
N ASN A 136 6.59 -3.59 -19.63
CA ASN A 136 7.90 -2.99 -19.33
C ASN A 136 9.06 -3.54 -20.21
N LYS A 137 8.73 -4.14 -21.37
CA LYS A 137 9.74 -4.69 -22.30
C LYS A 137 10.25 -3.68 -23.33
N ASN A 138 9.51 -2.59 -23.54
CA ASN A 138 9.82 -1.59 -24.54
C ASN A 138 10.27 -0.30 -23.86
N GLN A 139 11.16 0.44 -24.53
CA GLN A 139 11.46 1.80 -24.12
C GLN A 139 10.22 2.69 -24.27
N LEU A 140 10.04 3.63 -23.34
CA LEU A 140 8.89 4.53 -23.39
C LEU A 140 9.00 5.57 -24.51
N GLY A 141 10.20 6.09 -24.78
CA GLY A 141 10.40 7.10 -25.83
C GLY A 141 9.43 8.27 -25.68
N ASP A 142 8.62 8.49 -26.72
CA ASP A 142 7.59 9.53 -26.79
C ASP A 142 6.22 9.11 -26.23
N LEU A 143 6.06 7.83 -25.84
CA LEU A 143 4.85 7.29 -25.23
C LEU A 143 4.76 7.56 -23.71
N LYS A 144 5.63 8.44 -23.22
CA LYS A 144 5.63 8.90 -21.84
C LYS A 144 4.34 9.65 -21.50
N ILE A 145 3.88 9.50 -20.28
CA ILE A 145 2.85 10.35 -19.70
C ILE A 145 3.53 11.63 -19.19
N ASP A 146 2.84 12.76 -19.36
CA ASP A 146 3.28 14.04 -18.82
C ASP A 146 3.33 13.98 -17.28
N VAL A 147 4.35 14.59 -16.66
CA VAL A 147 4.49 14.59 -15.20
C VAL A 147 3.26 15.20 -14.51
N SER A 148 2.59 16.18 -15.13
CA SER A 148 1.36 16.78 -14.60
C SER A 148 0.21 15.78 -14.53
N GLU A 149 0.12 14.82 -15.45
CA GLU A 149 -0.89 13.76 -15.40
C GLU A 149 -0.61 12.76 -14.28
N LEU A 150 0.67 12.44 -14.02
CA LEU A 150 1.07 11.63 -12.87
C LEU A 150 0.79 12.35 -11.54
N ILE A 151 0.99 13.67 -11.48
CA ILE A 151 0.62 14.49 -10.31
C ILE A 151 -0.89 14.50 -10.11
N LYS A 152 -1.69 14.66 -11.18
CA LYS A 152 -3.16 14.56 -11.10
C LYS A 152 -3.63 13.20 -10.59
N LEU A 153 -2.98 12.11 -11.02
CA LEU A 153 -3.25 10.78 -10.49
C LEU A 153 -2.95 10.69 -8.99
N ALA A 154 -1.78 11.19 -8.56
CA ALA A 154 -1.40 11.20 -7.15
C ALA A 154 -2.40 12.01 -6.30
N ASN A 155 -2.82 13.20 -6.75
CA ASN A 155 -3.76 14.06 -6.03
C ASN A 155 -5.15 13.42 -5.85
N GLN A 156 -5.60 12.55 -6.76
CA GLN A 156 -6.90 11.86 -6.66
C GLN A 156 -6.99 10.89 -5.47
N VAL A 157 -5.85 10.35 -5.04
CA VAL A 157 -5.78 9.25 -4.07
C VAL A 157 -5.20 9.67 -2.71
N GLN A 158 -5.01 10.97 -2.50
CA GLN A 158 -4.60 11.53 -1.22
C GLN A 158 -5.75 11.68 -0.24
#